data_AF-A0A2N2ENX2-F1
#
_entry.id   AF-A0A2N2ENX2-F1
#
_cell.length_a   1.000
_cell.length_b   1.000
_cell.length_c   1.000
_cell.angle_alpha   90.00
_cell.angle_beta   90.00
_cell.angle_gamma   90.00
#
_symmetry.space_group_name_H-M   'P 1'
#
loop_
_entity.id
_entity.type
_entity.pdbx_description
1 polymer ?
#
loop_
_entity_poly.entity_id
_entity_poly.type
_entity_poly.pdbx_seq_one_letter_code
_entity_poly.pdbx_strand_id
1 'polypeptide(L)'
;MIENIGIKRAALFLWHWVLTGFFLGTLTLMGPVRWATNYTRGAGWSALAEKLLVLSFIGALAAVSLLLARLLTLKTEAMPGRRRYALPALSLALFAAALLAWMNPKLMIDAGMKTSSDTYAGAEFVFGPYPEAARLAELKGEGYTGVISLLSRAVVPFEPMLLNTEISAAGKAGVELIHIPMLPWVSSNDHVKAKLEELLARGGRYYVHCYLGKDRVNVFRNMLVSMAGDARVSGAQPGSARSLRDITKFERGAITALATDVFFTPYPTDEEFFGYVLNGTVASLVSLLDPKNPEDLPWIRKEKKIAAEYGLKYANYPWRSLGRLEKEKAVREMTAFKKPLVVHAFLSRSPESSDFIATYKRVKQR
;
A
#
# COMPACT_ATOMS: atom_id res chain seq x y z
N MET A 1 -3.21 29.18 39.05
CA MET A 1 -2.87 30.04 37.90
C MET A 1 -1.62 29.58 37.13
N ILE A 2 -0.65 28.91 37.79
CA ILE A 2 0.61 28.42 37.19
C ILE A 2 0.42 27.20 36.26
N GLU A 3 -0.47 26.26 36.58
CA GLU A 3 -0.76 25.10 35.71
C GLU A 3 -1.35 25.47 34.34
N ASN A 4 -2.16 26.54 34.30
CA ASN A 4 -2.82 27.00 33.07
C ASN A 4 -1.84 27.59 32.03
N ILE A 5 -0.66 28.03 32.46
CA ILE A 5 0.38 28.56 31.56
C ILE A 5 1.07 27.41 30.83
N GLY A 6 1.31 26.29 31.52
CA GLY A 6 1.89 25.08 30.92
C GLY A 6 1.01 24.46 29.84
N ILE A 7 -0.30 24.35 30.11
CA ILE A 7 -1.27 23.76 29.16
C ILE A 7 -1.40 24.61 27.89
N LYS A 8 -1.50 25.94 28.02
CA LYS A 8 -1.62 26.85 26.87
C LYS A 8 -0.38 26.81 25.98
N ARG A 9 0.81 26.82 26.58
CA ARG A 9 2.07 26.68 25.85
C ARG A 9 2.17 25.34 25.13
N ALA A 10 1.80 24.25 25.80
CA ALA A 10 1.80 22.93 25.20
C ALA A 10 0.83 22.85 24.01
N ALA A 11 -0.39 23.38 24.15
CA ALA A 11 -1.36 23.43 23.06
C ALA A 11 -0.87 24.26 21.86
N LEU A 12 -0.25 25.42 22.11
CA LEU A 12 0.31 26.27 21.07
C LEU A 12 1.51 25.61 20.36
N PHE A 13 2.36 24.91 21.13
CA PHE A 13 3.43 24.11 20.58
C PHE A 13 2.91 23.00 19.67
N LEU A 14 1.92 22.23 20.14
CA LEU A 14 1.29 21.17 19.35
C LEU A 14 0.63 21.72 18.08
N TRP A 15 -0.04 22.88 18.17
CA TRP A 15 -0.63 23.57 17.02
C TRP A 15 0.42 23.88 15.94
N HIS A 16 1.52 24.54 16.32
CA HIS A 16 2.59 24.82 15.37
C HIS A 16 3.25 23.55 14.85
N TRP A 17 3.51 22.57 15.72
CA TRP A 17 4.21 21.35 15.35
C TRP A 17 3.41 20.51 14.36
N VAL A 18 2.12 20.30 14.60
CA VAL A 18 1.25 19.55 13.68
C VAL A 18 1.12 20.27 12.34
N LEU A 19 0.78 21.56 12.35
CA LEU A 19 0.48 22.29 11.11
C LEU A 19 1.72 22.54 10.25
N THR A 20 2.79 23.05 10.85
CA THR A 20 4.04 23.27 10.12
C THR A 20 4.77 21.96 9.82
N GLY A 21 4.68 20.97 10.70
CA GLY A 21 5.23 19.63 10.48
C GLY A 21 4.56 18.92 9.30
N PHE A 22 3.24 19.03 9.14
CA PHE A 22 2.54 18.51 7.97
C PHE A 22 2.99 19.20 6.66
N PHE A 23 3.12 20.52 6.67
CA PHE A 23 3.62 21.27 5.52
C PHE A 23 5.06 20.90 5.16
N LEU A 24 5.97 20.90 6.14
CA LEU A 24 7.36 20.51 5.94
C LEU A 24 7.47 19.05 5.49
N GLY A 25 6.67 18.15 6.08
CA GLY A 25 6.62 16.75 5.68
C GLY A 25 6.18 16.57 4.24
N THR A 26 5.21 17.37 3.78
CA THR A 26 4.81 17.40 2.37
C THR A 26 5.97 17.83 1.47
N LEU A 27 6.67 18.93 1.79
CA LEU A 27 7.84 19.38 1.03
C LEU A 27 8.98 18.35 1.01
N THR A 28 9.28 17.76 2.17
CA THR A 28 10.33 16.74 2.32
C THR A 28 10.01 15.50 1.49
N LEU A 29 8.74 15.04 1.53
CA LEU A 29 8.29 13.88 0.77
C LEU A 29 8.38 14.13 -0.74
N MET A 30 7.86 15.28 -1.20
CA MET A 30 7.76 15.60 -2.62
C MET A 30 9.09 16.00 -3.26
N GLY A 31 10.01 16.59 -2.49
CA GLY A 31 11.32 17.01 -2.98
C GLY A 31 12.42 16.01 -2.58
N PRO A 32 13.11 16.22 -1.44
CA PRO A 32 14.29 15.45 -1.04
C PRO A 32 14.11 13.94 -1.07
N VAL A 33 13.03 13.41 -0.48
CA VAL A 33 12.81 11.95 -0.39
C VAL A 33 12.57 11.35 -1.77
N ARG A 34 11.74 12.00 -2.60
CA ARG A 34 11.46 11.53 -3.96
C ARG A 34 12.70 11.61 -4.85
N TRP A 35 13.44 12.71 -4.79
CA TRP A 35 14.71 12.84 -5.51
C TRP A 35 15.70 11.75 -5.09
N ALA A 36 15.88 11.55 -3.78
CA ALA A 36 16.82 10.59 -3.25
C ALA A 36 16.45 9.15 -3.63
N THR A 37 15.18 8.77 -3.51
CA THR A 37 14.73 7.41 -3.90
C THR A 37 14.88 7.15 -5.40
N ASN A 38 14.60 8.14 -6.24
CA ASN A 38 14.84 8.02 -7.68
C ASN A 38 16.35 7.88 -7.99
N TYR A 39 17.19 8.66 -7.32
CA TYR A 39 18.64 8.59 -7.47
C TYR A 39 19.20 7.24 -7.00
N THR A 40 18.82 6.77 -5.80
CA THR A 40 19.32 5.50 -5.25
C THR A 40 18.96 4.32 -6.15
N ARG A 41 17.75 4.32 -6.71
CA ARG A 41 17.29 3.28 -7.65
C ARG A 41 18.04 3.34 -8.97
N GLY A 42 18.22 4.54 -9.54
CA GLY A 42 18.99 4.74 -10.77
C GLY A 42 20.45 4.34 -10.62
N ALA A 43 21.03 4.53 -9.43
CA ALA A 43 22.40 4.16 -9.10
C ALA A 43 22.56 2.71 -8.62
N GLY A 44 21.48 1.91 -8.58
CA GLY A 44 21.52 0.52 -8.16
C GLY A 44 21.90 0.30 -6.68
N TRP A 45 21.62 1.28 -5.82
CA TRP A 45 21.89 1.15 -4.38
C TRP A 45 21.06 0.03 -3.75
N SER A 46 21.56 -0.51 -2.64
CA SER A 46 20.80 -1.52 -1.89
C SER A 46 19.54 -0.91 -1.27
N ALA A 47 18.49 -1.72 -1.12
CA ALA A 47 17.25 -1.31 -0.46
C ALA A 47 17.49 -0.82 0.99
N LEU A 48 18.50 -1.37 1.67
CA LEU A 48 18.90 -0.92 3.01
C LEU A 48 19.46 0.51 2.97
N ALA A 49 20.31 0.84 1.99
CA ALA A 49 20.88 2.18 1.85
C ALA A 49 19.80 3.22 1.51
N GLU A 50 18.88 2.89 0.58
CA GLU A 50 17.71 3.73 0.29
C GLU A 50 16.88 3.97 1.57
N LYS A 51 16.57 2.91 2.31
CA LYS A 51 15.81 3.01 3.56
C LYS A 51 16.50 3.87 4.61
N LEU A 52 17.81 3.72 4.83
CA LEU A 52 18.57 4.52 5.78
C LEU A 52 18.59 6.00 5.38
N LEU A 53 18.71 6.28 4.08
CA LEU A 53 18.64 7.64 3.55
C LEU A 53 17.25 8.28 3.75
N VAL A 54 16.17 7.53 3.49
CA VAL A 54 14.81 8.02 3.77
C VAL A 54 14.62 8.25 5.28
N LEU A 55 15.10 7.34 6.13
CA LEU A 55 15.03 7.51 7.59
C LEU A 55 15.82 8.72 8.09
N SER A 56 16.96 9.04 7.48
CA SER A 56 17.73 10.23 7.85
C SER A 56 16.96 11.51 7.51
N PHE A 57 16.27 11.56 6.36
CA PHE A 57 15.36 12.67 6.04
C PHE A 57 14.20 12.79 7.02
N ILE A 58 13.59 11.67 7.43
CA ILE A 58 12.51 11.67 8.43
C ILE A 58 13.04 12.16 9.79
N GLY A 59 14.22 11.70 10.22
CA GLY A 59 14.85 12.16 11.45
C GLY A 59 15.18 13.66 11.42
N ALA A 60 15.73 14.15 10.32
CA ALA A 60 16.00 15.57 10.11
C ALA A 60 14.70 16.39 10.12
N LEU A 61 13.64 15.92 9.45
CA LEU A 61 12.33 16.55 9.46
C LEU A 61 11.73 16.62 10.88
N ALA A 62 11.82 15.54 11.65
CA ALA A 62 11.33 15.50 13.03
C ALA A 62 12.07 16.53 13.91
N ALA A 63 13.40 16.60 13.80
CA ALA A 63 14.20 17.57 14.55
C ALA A 63 13.89 19.02 14.12
N VAL A 64 13.86 19.30 12.82
CA VAL A 64 13.59 20.64 12.28
C VAL A 64 12.17 21.09 12.65
N SER A 65 11.17 20.23 12.51
CA SER A 65 9.78 20.55 12.86
C SER A 65 9.62 20.83 14.36
N LEU A 66 10.29 20.07 15.24
CA LEU A 66 10.26 20.27 16.68
C LEU A 66 10.93 21.58 17.09
N LEU A 67 12.11 21.87 16.52
CA LEU A 67 12.83 23.13 16.76
C LEU A 67 12.02 24.33 16.24
N LEU A 68 11.47 24.25 15.04
CA LEU A 68 10.65 25.31 14.46
C LEU A 68 9.39 25.54 15.29
N ALA A 69 8.68 24.49 15.70
CA ALA A 69 7.50 24.61 16.54
C ALA A 69 7.82 25.28 17.89
N ARG A 70 8.94 24.91 18.52
CA ARG A 70 9.42 25.56 19.74
C ARG A 70 9.70 27.04 19.52
N LEU A 71 10.41 27.40 18.45
CA LEU A 71 10.72 28.79 18.12
C LEU A 71 9.46 29.61 17.83
N LEU A 72 8.51 29.06 17.07
CA LEU A 72 7.24 29.71 16.76
C LEU A 72 6.39 29.93 18.02
N THR A 73 6.37 28.95 18.93
CA THR A 73 5.67 29.06 20.21
C THR A 73 6.23 30.19 21.06
N LEU A 74 7.55 30.21 21.25
CA LEU A 74 8.23 31.25 22.05
C LEU A 74 8.02 32.65 21.43
N LYS A 75 8.13 32.77 20.10
CA LYS A 75 7.88 34.05 19.42
C LYS A 75 6.41 34.49 19.53
N THR A 76 5.47 33.55 19.45
CA THR A 76 4.05 33.85 19.59
C THR A 76 3.70 34.36 20.98
N GLU A 77 4.26 33.75 22.03
CA GLU A 77 4.08 34.21 23.42
C GLU A 77 4.69 35.59 23.68
N ALA A 78 5.80 35.91 23.02
CA ALA A 78 6.46 37.21 23.14
C ALA A 78 5.72 38.35 22.40
N MET A 79 4.76 38.03 21.51
CA MET A 79 4.05 39.05 20.73
C MET A 79 2.90 39.68 21.52
N PRO A 80 2.84 41.02 21.62
CA PRO A 80 1.76 41.69 22.33
C PRO A 80 0.48 41.80 21.48
N GLY A 81 -0.67 41.87 22.17
CA GLY A 81 -1.96 42.21 21.58
C GLY A 81 -2.42 41.25 20.49
N ARG A 82 -3.03 41.78 19.43
CA ARG A 82 -3.59 40.98 18.31
C ARG A 82 -2.51 40.32 17.43
N ARG A 83 -1.26 40.79 17.46
CA ARG A 83 -0.17 40.24 16.64
C ARG A 83 0.18 38.80 17.02
N ARG A 84 -0.15 38.37 18.24
CA ARG A 84 0.02 36.97 18.70
C ARG A 84 -0.74 35.94 17.86
N TYR A 85 -1.73 36.34 17.07
CA TYR A 85 -2.46 35.42 16.19
C TYR A 85 -1.81 35.26 14.81
N ALA A 86 -0.84 36.10 14.45
CA ALA A 86 -0.24 36.10 13.11
C ALA A 86 0.52 34.79 12.83
N LEU A 87 1.35 34.31 13.77
CA LEU A 87 2.12 33.08 13.58
C LEU A 87 1.22 31.83 13.58
N PRO A 88 0.24 31.66 14.49
CA PRO A 88 -0.73 30.56 14.39
C PRO A 88 -1.51 30.56 13.08
N ALA A 89 -1.93 31.74 12.60
CA ALA A 89 -2.62 31.88 11.32
C ALA A 89 -1.71 31.51 10.14
N LEU A 90 -0.44 31.90 10.18
CA LEU A 90 0.54 31.50 9.17
C LEU A 90 0.75 29.99 9.16
N SER A 91 0.89 29.34 10.32
CA SER A 91 0.98 27.88 10.38
C SER A 91 -0.25 27.19 9.78
N LEU A 92 -1.44 27.72 10.04
CA LEU A 92 -2.67 27.23 9.43
C LEU A 92 -2.70 27.44 7.92
N ALA A 93 -2.24 28.60 7.43
CA ALA A 93 -2.16 28.88 6.00
C ALA A 93 -1.17 27.92 5.29
N LEU A 94 -0.02 27.63 5.90
CA LEU A 94 0.94 26.65 5.37
C LEU A 94 0.35 25.23 5.34
N PHE A 95 -0.32 24.83 6.41
CA PHE A 95 -1.05 23.55 6.45
C PHE A 95 -2.10 23.47 5.34
N ALA A 96 -2.93 24.51 5.19
CA ALA A 96 -3.94 24.57 4.15
C ALA A 96 -3.32 24.53 2.73
N ALA A 97 -2.19 25.19 2.51
CA ALA A 97 -1.47 25.13 1.24
C ALA A 97 -0.98 23.71 0.93
N ALA A 98 -0.41 23.00 1.90
CA ALA A 98 -0.05 21.59 1.74
C ALA A 98 -1.29 20.72 1.48
N LEU A 99 -2.37 20.92 2.22
CA LEU A 99 -3.62 20.18 2.02
C LEU A 99 -4.16 20.37 0.60
N LEU A 100 -4.15 21.61 0.09
CA LEU A 100 -4.54 21.92 -1.29
C LEU A 100 -3.61 21.27 -2.32
N ALA A 101 -2.31 21.15 -2.04
CA ALA A 101 -1.39 20.41 -2.91
C ALA A 101 -1.73 18.92 -2.96
N TRP A 102 -2.05 18.30 -1.82
CA TRP A 102 -2.55 16.91 -1.75
C TRP A 102 -3.93 16.73 -2.39
N MET A 103 -4.69 17.80 -2.57
CA MET A 103 -5.95 17.78 -3.31
C MET A 103 -5.76 17.89 -4.83
N ASN A 104 -4.52 18.10 -5.30
CA ASN A 104 -4.17 18.19 -6.71
C ASN A 104 -3.26 17.01 -7.13
N PRO A 105 -3.82 15.93 -7.69
CA PRO A 105 -3.09 14.72 -8.04
C PRO A 105 -1.89 14.98 -8.95
N LYS A 106 -1.95 15.96 -9.87
CA LYS A 106 -0.83 16.31 -10.77
C LYS A 106 0.45 16.64 -10.03
N LEU A 107 0.34 17.29 -8.87
CA LEU A 107 1.52 17.64 -8.06
C LEU A 107 2.11 16.40 -7.38
N MET A 108 1.27 15.41 -7.07
CA MET A 108 1.62 14.23 -6.27
C MET A 108 2.06 13.03 -7.11
N ILE A 109 1.59 12.93 -8.35
CA ILE A 109 1.92 11.84 -9.27
C ILE A 109 3.37 11.92 -9.72
N ASP A 110 3.97 10.75 -9.95
CA ASP A 110 5.31 10.69 -10.54
C ASP A 110 5.29 10.97 -12.04
N ALA A 111 6.06 11.94 -12.52
CA ALA A 111 6.15 12.26 -13.95
C ALA A 111 6.70 11.09 -14.78
N GLY A 112 7.40 10.15 -14.14
CA GLY A 112 7.90 8.91 -14.75
C GLY A 112 6.94 7.71 -14.66
N MET A 113 5.70 7.88 -14.20
CA MET A 113 4.75 6.77 -14.04
C MET A 113 4.34 6.23 -15.41
N LYS A 114 4.85 5.04 -15.76
CA LYS A 114 4.53 4.37 -17.02
C LYS A 114 3.15 3.75 -16.97
N THR A 115 2.35 3.98 -18.00
CA THR A 115 1.14 3.20 -18.26
C THR A 115 1.52 1.78 -18.65
N SER A 116 0.72 0.82 -18.26
CA SER A 116 0.88 -0.58 -18.68
C SER A 116 -0.48 -1.14 -19.05
N SER A 117 -0.52 -2.01 -20.05
CA SER A 117 -1.74 -2.62 -20.56
C SER A 117 -1.66 -4.13 -20.37
N ASP A 118 -2.78 -4.74 -20.02
CA ASP A 118 -2.99 -6.19 -20.06
C ASP A 118 -4.30 -6.50 -20.77
N THR A 119 -4.33 -7.56 -21.58
CA THR A 119 -5.54 -8.02 -22.27
C THR A 119 -5.99 -9.37 -21.75
N TYR A 120 -7.28 -9.50 -21.44
CA TYR A 120 -7.93 -10.71 -20.94
C TYR A 120 -9.28 -10.90 -21.63
N ALA A 121 -9.51 -12.06 -22.25
CA ALA A 121 -10.80 -12.42 -22.84
C ALA A 121 -11.45 -11.35 -23.75
N GLY A 122 -10.64 -10.61 -24.53
CA GLY A 122 -11.13 -9.54 -25.40
C GLY A 122 -11.37 -8.18 -24.72
N ALA A 123 -11.08 -8.07 -23.41
CA ALA A 123 -11.02 -6.81 -22.68
C ALA A 123 -9.56 -6.36 -22.49
N GLU A 124 -9.25 -5.11 -22.81
CA GLU A 124 -7.95 -4.47 -22.56
C GLU A 124 -8.07 -3.57 -21.32
N PHE A 125 -7.18 -3.75 -20.34
CA PHE A 125 -7.08 -2.91 -19.15
C PHE A 125 -5.77 -2.15 -19.17
N VAL A 126 -5.86 -0.82 -19.23
CA VAL A 126 -4.71 0.09 -19.20
C VAL A 126 -4.64 0.76 -17.83
N PHE A 127 -3.52 0.56 -17.15
CA PHE A 127 -3.30 1.02 -15.79
C PHE A 127 -2.48 2.31 -15.77
N GLY A 128 -2.91 3.31 -15.01
CA GLY A 128 -2.22 4.58 -14.93
C GLY A 128 -2.60 5.46 -13.74
N PRO A 129 -2.08 6.71 -13.71
CA PRO A 129 -2.40 7.69 -12.68
C PRO A 129 -3.84 8.20 -12.76
N TYR A 130 -4.27 8.98 -11.76
CA TYR A 130 -5.57 9.65 -11.77
C TYR A 130 -5.75 10.52 -13.04
N PRO A 131 -6.80 10.29 -13.86
CA PRO A 131 -7.05 11.04 -15.07
C PRO A 131 -7.82 12.34 -14.77
N GLU A 132 -7.26 13.48 -15.17
CA GLU A 132 -7.99 14.74 -15.13
C GLU A 132 -8.93 14.90 -16.33
N ALA A 133 -9.77 15.93 -16.31
CA ALA A 133 -10.79 16.20 -17.34
C ALA A 133 -10.25 16.16 -18.78
N ALA A 134 -9.06 16.74 -19.03
CA ALA A 134 -8.43 16.68 -20.35
C ALA A 134 -8.08 15.24 -20.75
N ARG A 135 -7.51 14.45 -19.83
CA ARG A 135 -7.17 13.05 -20.07
C ARG A 135 -8.44 12.20 -20.27
N LEU A 136 -9.53 12.47 -19.56
CA LEU A 136 -10.81 11.79 -19.76
C LEU A 136 -11.36 12.00 -21.18
N ALA A 137 -11.22 13.23 -21.72
CA ALA A 137 -11.60 13.53 -23.09
C ALA A 137 -10.69 12.81 -24.11
N GLU A 138 -9.37 12.78 -23.87
CA GLU A 138 -8.42 12.02 -24.68
C GLU A 138 -8.76 10.53 -24.69
N LEU A 139 -9.02 9.93 -23.52
CA LEU A 139 -9.40 8.52 -23.39
C LEU A 139 -10.67 8.21 -24.20
N LYS A 140 -11.65 9.11 -24.22
CA LYS A 140 -12.83 8.95 -25.07
C LYS A 140 -12.45 8.97 -26.56
N GLY A 141 -11.59 9.91 -26.97
CA GLY A 141 -11.08 10.00 -28.35
C GLY A 141 -10.23 8.78 -28.77
N GLU A 142 -9.52 8.17 -27.82
CA GLU A 142 -8.74 6.93 -28.00
C GLU A 142 -9.60 5.66 -28.04
N GLY A 143 -10.94 5.79 -27.94
CA GLY A 143 -11.88 4.68 -28.05
C GLY A 143 -12.03 3.84 -26.77
N TYR A 144 -11.69 4.38 -25.60
CA TYR A 144 -11.93 3.66 -24.34
C TYR A 144 -13.43 3.50 -24.09
N THR A 145 -13.81 2.29 -23.70
CA THR A 145 -15.16 1.91 -23.29
C THR A 145 -15.54 2.60 -21.99
N GLY A 146 -14.60 2.68 -21.05
CA GLY A 146 -14.82 3.35 -19.76
C GLY A 146 -13.56 3.55 -18.94
N VAL A 147 -13.71 4.30 -17.85
CA VAL A 147 -12.69 4.56 -16.85
C VAL A 147 -13.11 3.90 -15.55
N ILE A 148 -12.24 3.09 -14.97
CA ILE A 148 -12.45 2.37 -13.72
C ILE A 148 -11.72 3.11 -12.60
N SER A 149 -12.51 3.71 -11.70
CA SER A 149 -12.00 4.43 -10.53
C SER A 149 -12.00 3.53 -9.31
N LEU A 150 -10.81 3.29 -8.76
CA LEU A 150 -10.61 2.52 -7.53
C LEU A 150 -10.66 3.39 -6.26
N LEU A 151 -11.02 4.67 -6.40
CA LEU A 151 -11.19 5.60 -5.28
C LEU A 151 -12.37 5.20 -4.40
N SER A 152 -12.30 5.49 -3.11
CA SER A 152 -13.35 5.20 -2.14
C SER A 152 -13.76 6.45 -1.38
N ARG A 153 -15.08 6.65 -1.24
CA ARG A 153 -15.64 7.75 -0.43
C ARG A 153 -15.29 7.64 1.06
N ALA A 154 -14.82 6.48 1.52
CA ALA A 154 -14.38 6.30 2.90
C ALA A 154 -12.99 6.91 3.18
N VAL A 155 -12.19 7.19 2.15
CA VAL A 155 -10.82 7.73 2.30
C VAL A 155 -10.87 9.26 2.33
N VAL A 156 -11.36 9.78 3.45
CA VAL A 156 -11.50 11.22 3.68
C VAL A 156 -10.16 11.90 3.98
N PRO A 157 -9.99 13.18 3.62
CA PRO A 157 -10.92 14.02 2.85
C PRO A 157 -10.72 13.97 1.33
N PHE A 158 -9.66 13.32 0.84
CA PHE A 158 -9.16 13.52 -0.52
C PHE A 158 -10.00 12.82 -1.59
N GLU A 159 -10.25 11.52 -1.43
CA GLU A 159 -10.87 10.70 -2.47
C GLU A 159 -12.34 11.05 -2.77
N PRO A 160 -13.19 11.43 -1.79
CA PRO A 160 -14.55 11.87 -2.09
C PRO A 160 -14.62 13.07 -3.04
N MET A 161 -13.76 14.08 -2.83
CA MET A 161 -13.76 15.27 -3.67
C MET A 161 -13.24 14.95 -5.07
N LEU A 162 -12.16 14.18 -5.17
CA LEU A 162 -11.62 13.74 -6.46
C LEU A 162 -12.65 12.93 -7.24
N LEU A 163 -13.33 11.98 -6.60
CA LEU A 163 -14.37 11.19 -7.24
C LEU A 163 -15.53 12.05 -7.75
N ASN A 164 -15.98 13.06 -6.99
CA ASN A 164 -17.04 13.97 -7.46
C ASN A 164 -16.59 14.80 -8.67
N THR A 165 -15.32 15.23 -8.68
CA THR A 165 -14.72 15.94 -9.81
C THR A 165 -14.65 15.03 -11.04
N GLU A 166 -14.23 13.79 -10.83
CA GLU A 166 -14.14 12.75 -11.85
C GLU A 166 -15.51 12.43 -12.47
N ILE A 167 -16.56 12.24 -11.65
CA ILE A 167 -17.94 12.00 -12.11
C ILE A 167 -18.39 13.12 -13.04
N SER A 168 -18.19 14.38 -12.63
CA SER A 168 -18.58 15.56 -13.43
C SER A 168 -17.80 15.63 -14.75
N ALA A 169 -16.48 15.40 -14.68
CA ALA A 169 -15.61 15.46 -15.86
C ALA A 169 -15.87 14.32 -16.84
N ALA A 170 -16.10 13.10 -16.35
CA ALA A 170 -16.44 11.93 -17.17
C ALA A 170 -17.79 12.14 -17.89
N GLY A 171 -18.79 12.66 -17.18
CA GLY A 171 -20.08 13.02 -17.77
C GLY A 171 -19.96 14.05 -18.89
N LYS A 172 -19.11 15.08 -18.71
CA LYS A 172 -18.82 16.07 -19.76
C LYS A 172 -18.06 15.50 -20.95
N ALA A 173 -17.12 14.58 -20.70
CA ALA A 173 -16.31 13.93 -21.73
C ALA A 173 -17.07 12.82 -22.49
N GLY A 174 -18.23 12.38 -21.98
CA GLY A 174 -18.98 11.26 -22.57
C GLY A 174 -18.28 9.91 -22.42
N VAL A 175 -17.40 9.76 -21.41
CA VAL A 175 -16.76 8.50 -21.05
C VAL A 175 -17.47 7.90 -19.85
N GLU A 176 -17.73 6.59 -19.89
CA GLU A 176 -18.37 5.90 -18.77
C GLU A 176 -17.41 5.84 -17.59
N LEU A 177 -17.86 6.28 -16.42
CA LEU A 177 -17.12 6.12 -15.17
C LEU A 177 -17.68 4.93 -14.40
N ILE A 178 -16.87 3.89 -14.27
CA ILE A 178 -17.17 2.66 -13.54
C ILE A 178 -16.51 2.76 -12.17
N HIS A 179 -17.33 2.93 -11.13
CA HIS A 179 -16.84 3.08 -9.77
C HIS A 179 -16.71 1.72 -9.07
N ILE A 180 -15.47 1.29 -8.80
CA ILE A 180 -15.16 0.04 -8.11
C ILE A 180 -14.28 0.37 -6.90
N PRO A 181 -14.85 0.88 -5.79
CA PRO A 181 -14.05 1.35 -4.68
C PRO A 181 -13.23 0.22 -4.08
N MET A 182 -11.94 0.47 -3.88
CA MET A 182 -11.05 -0.45 -3.15
C MET A 182 -10.49 0.25 -1.93
N LEU A 183 -10.70 -0.35 -0.76
CA LEU A 183 -10.05 0.09 0.47
C LEU A 183 -8.64 -0.51 0.53
N PRO A 184 -7.64 0.22 1.05
CA PRO A 184 -6.29 -0.32 1.20
C PRO A 184 -6.14 -1.32 2.35
N TRP A 185 -7.24 -1.71 3.01
CA TRP A 185 -7.30 -2.72 4.08
C TRP A 185 -8.30 -3.85 3.70
N VAL A 186 -7.83 -5.10 3.69
CA VAL A 186 -8.45 -6.27 3.01
C VAL A 186 -9.57 -6.93 3.82
N SER A 187 -10.77 -6.36 3.85
CA SER A 187 -11.92 -7.10 4.42
C SER A 187 -13.26 -6.90 3.72
N SER A 188 -13.31 -6.13 2.62
CA SER A 188 -14.59 -5.74 2.00
C SER A 188 -14.49 -5.44 0.50
N ASN A 189 -13.79 -6.29 -0.27
CA ASN A 189 -13.69 -6.15 -1.74
C ASN A 189 -14.52 -7.21 -2.51
N ASP A 190 -15.45 -7.91 -1.86
CA ASP A 190 -16.27 -8.95 -2.48
C ASP A 190 -17.04 -8.44 -3.73
N HIS A 191 -17.43 -7.16 -3.73
CA HIS A 191 -18.11 -6.50 -4.85
C HIS A 191 -17.22 -6.32 -6.10
N VAL A 192 -15.89 -6.26 -5.91
CA VAL A 192 -14.93 -6.08 -7.01
C VAL A 192 -15.00 -7.27 -7.96
N LYS A 193 -15.14 -8.49 -7.43
CA LYS A 193 -15.20 -9.71 -8.24
C LYS A 193 -16.41 -9.73 -9.18
N ALA A 194 -17.60 -9.45 -8.66
CA ALA A 194 -18.81 -9.41 -9.48
C ALA A 194 -18.70 -8.37 -10.61
N LYS A 195 -18.09 -7.21 -10.33
CA LYS A 195 -17.84 -6.19 -11.35
C LYS A 195 -16.78 -6.58 -12.35
N LEU A 196 -15.72 -7.28 -11.94
CA LEU A 196 -14.72 -7.81 -12.86
C LEU A 196 -15.29 -8.86 -13.82
N GLU A 197 -16.14 -9.77 -13.34
CA GLU A 197 -16.87 -10.73 -14.17
C GLU A 197 -17.73 -10.03 -15.24
N GLU A 198 -18.48 -9.01 -14.83
CA GLU A 198 -19.29 -8.18 -15.73
C GLU A 198 -18.43 -7.51 -16.83
N LEU A 199 -17.29 -6.91 -16.44
CA LEU A 199 -16.40 -6.21 -17.38
C LEU A 199 -15.69 -7.15 -18.35
N LEU A 200 -15.25 -8.31 -17.86
CA LEU A 200 -14.63 -9.34 -18.71
C LEU A 200 -15.64 -9.90 -19.72
N ALA A 201 -16.89 -10.13 -19.32
CA ALA A 201 -17.95 -10.59 -20.22
C ALA A 201 -18.36 -9.52 -21.23
N ARG A 202 -18.37 -8.24 -20.83
CA ARG A 202 -18.69 -7.10 -21.70
C ARG A 202 -17.63 -6.85 -22.76
N GLY A 203 -16.36 -7.14 -22.47
CA GLY A 203 -15.23 -6.80 -23.34
C GLY A 203 -14.99 -5.29 -23.42
N GLY A 204 -14.00 -4.87 -24.21
CA GLY A 204 -13.70 -3.45 -24.46
C GLY A 204 -12.42 -2.94 -23.81
N ARG A 205 -12.19 -1.63 -23.85
CA ARG A 205 -10.93 -1.00 -23.42
C ARG A 205 -11.15 -0.10 -22.21
N TYR A 206 -10.54 -0.43 -21.08
CA TYR A 206 -10.77 0.22 -19.80
C TYR A 206 -9.50 0.88 -19.25
N TYR A 207 -9.63 2.12 -18.78
CA TYR A 207 -8.54 2.80 -18.08
C TYR A 207 -8.73 2.65 -16.57
N VAL A 208 -7.81 1.97 -15.90
CA VAL A 208 -7.88 1.70 -14.45
C VAL A 208 -6.90 2.59 -13.71
N HIS A 209 -7.39 3.29 -12.68
CA HIS A 209 -6.53 4.09 -11.83
C HIS A 209 -6.96 4.04 -10.36
N CYS A 210 -6.04 4.46 -9.49
CA CYS A 210 -6.37 4.88 -8.14
C CYS A 210 -5.80 6.29 -7.92
N TYR A 211 -5.62 6.73 -6.67
CA TYR A 211 -5.05 8.05 -6.40
C TYR A 211 -3.63 8.21 -7.00
N LEU A 212 -2.69 7.33 -6.63
CA LEU A 212 -1.31 7.33 -7.13
C LEU A 212 -1.02 6.21 -8.15
N GLY A 213 -2.00 5.41 -8.56
CA GLY A 213 -1.80 4.34 -9.55
C GLY A 213 -0.86 3.18 -9.16
N LYS A 214 -0.59 2.96 -7.86
CA LYS A 214 0.36 1.93 -7.38
C LYS A 214 -0.35 0.72 -6.75
N ASP A 215 -0.54 0.75 -5.43
CA ASP A 215 -0.90 -0.45 -4.67
C ASP A 215 -2.28 -1.03 -5.04
N ARG A 216 -3.34 -0.22 -5.04
CA ARG A 216 -4.70 -0.67 -5.43
C ARG A 216 -4.79 -1.16 -6.87
N VAL A 217 -4.05 -0.53 -7.77
CA VAL A 217 -4.01 -0.88 -9.19
C VAL A 217 -3.38 -2.27 -9.40
N ASN A 218 -2.29 -2.55 -8.70
CA ASN A 218 -1.64 -3.86 -8.76
C ASN A 218 -2.53 -4.96 -8.15
N VAL A 219 -3.18 -4.68 -7.02
CA VAL A 219 -4.10 -5.63 -6.41
C VAL A 219 -5.27 -5.93 -7.34
N PHE A 220 -5.87 -4.90 -7.96
CA PHE A 220 -6.92 -5.08 -8.98
C PHE A 220 -6.45 -5.93 -10.15
N ARG A 221 -5.24 -5.69 -10.66
CA ARG A 221 -4.63 -6.51 -11.72
C ARG A 221 -4.47 -7.97 -11.30
N ASN A 222 -4.08 -8.25 -10.06
CA ASN A 222 -3.94 -9.64 -9.58
C ASN A 222 -5.28 -10.35 -9.48
N MET A 223 -6.35 -9.65 -9.08
CA MET A 223 -7.71 -10.18 -9.13
C MET A 223 -8.12 -10.51 -10.57
N LEU A 224 -7.81 -9.63 -11.53
CA LEU A 224 -8.03 -9.90 -12.96
C LEU A 224 -7.30 -11.17 -13.43
N VAL A 225 -6.01 -11.32 -13.11
CA VAL A 225 -5.22 -12.52 -13.47
C VAL A 225 -5.82 -13.79 -12.85
N SER A 226 -6.20 -13.72 -11.58
CA SER A 226 -6.84 -14.84 -10.86
C SER A 226 -8.11 -15.31 -11.55
N MET A 227 -8.92 -14.38 -12.04
CA MET A 227 -10.23 -14.65 -12.63
C MET A 227 -10.16 -15.07 -14.10
N ALA A 228 -9.26 -14.45 -14.88
CA ALA A 228 -9.11 -14.73 -16.31
C ALA A 228 -8.23 -15.96 -16.59
N GLY A 229 -7.52 -16.49 -15.59
CA GLY A 229 -6.56 -17.58 -15.75
C GLY A 229 -5.27 -17.15 -16.47
N ASP A 230 -4.39 -18.11 -16.79
CA ASP A 230 -3.08 -17.88 -17.45
C ASP A 230 -3.17 -17.30 -18.89
N ALA A 231 -4.37 -16.96 -19.38
CA ALA A 231 -4.62 -16.35 -20.68
C ALA A 231 -4.25 -14.85 -20.73
N ARG A 232 -3.03 -14.53 -20.29
CA ARG A 232 -2.45 -13.19 -20.42
C ARG A 232 -1.73 -13.06 -21.75
N VAL A 233 -2.19 -12.16 -22.61
CA VAL A 233 -1.43 -11.74 -23.79
C VAL A 233 -0.69 -10.45 -23.43
N SER A 234 0.60 -10.60 -23.14
CA SER A 234 1.64 -9.56 -22.97
C SER A 234 1.31 -8.29 -22.17
N GLY A 235 2.06 -8.08 -21.08
CA GLY A 235 2.20 -6.76 -20.44
C GLY A 235 3.43 -6.74 -19.53
N ALA A 236 4.30 -5.72 -19.67
CA ALA A 236 5.40 -5.51 -18.75
C ALA A 236 4.87 -5.22 -17.34
N GLN A 237 5.50 -5.79 -16.30
CA GLN A 237 5.17 -5.47 -14.92
C GLN A 237 5.41 -3.96 -14.68
N PRO A 238 4.45 -3.22 -14.12
CA PRO A 238 4.70 -1.85 -13.71
C PRO A 238 5.77 -1.81 -12.60
N GLY A 239 6.56 -0.74 -12.59
CA GLY A 239 7.60 -0.52 -11.59
C GLY A 239 7.08 -0.37 -10.16
N SER A 240 7.92 -0.82 -9.21
CA SER A 240 7.85 -0.64 -7.75
C SER A 240 6.60 -1.17 -7.02
N ALA A 241 6.17 -2.41 -7.28
CA ALA A 241 5.36 -3.13 -6.29
C ALA A 241 6.19 -3.33 -5.01
N ARG A 242 5.61 -3.05 -3.83
CA ARG A 242 6.30 -3.29 -2.55
C ARG A 242 6.54 -4.80 -2.40
N SER A 243 7.76 -5.17 -2.04
CA SER A 243 8.17 -6.56 -1.87
C SER A 243 8.50 -6.86 -0.41
N LEU A 244 8.32 -8.13 -0.01
CA LEU A 244 8.86 -8.65 1.25
C LEU A 244 10.39 -8.53 1.33
N ARG A 245 11.07 -8.34 0.20
CA ARG A 245 12.52 -8.05 0.16
C ARG A 245 12.87 -6.65 0.70
N ASP A 246 11.92 -5.73 0.70
CA ASP A 246 12.13 -4.32 1.06
C ASP A 246 12.00 -4.08 2.58
N ILE A 247 11.52 -5.09 3.32
CA ILE A 247 11.23 -5.00 4.75
C ILE A 247 11.85 -6.16 5.52
N THR A 248 12.16 -5.90 6.79
CA THR A 248 12.80 -6.87 7.69
C THR A 248 11.87 -7.35 8.81
N LYS A 249 10.72 -6.70 8.98
CA LYS A 249 9.73 -7.03 10.00
C LYS A 249 8.35 -6.55 9.59
N PHE A 250 7.36 -7.27 10.10
CA PHE A 250 5.99 -6.82 10.28
C PHE A 250 5.78 -6.38 11.73
N GLU A 251 4.61 -5.83 12.05
CA GLU A 251 4.24 -5.43 13.41
C GLU A 251 4.37 -6.59 14.40
N ARG A 252 3.94 -7.78 13.98
CA ARG A 252 3.92 -8.99 14.81
C ARG A 252 5.26 -9.75 14.86
N GLY A 253 6.32 -9.23 14.24
CA GLY A 253 7.65 -9.82 14.32
C GLY A 253 8.50 -9.75 13.05
N ALA A 254 9.67 -10.39 13.12
CA ALA A 254 10.67 -10.34 12.06
C ALA A 254 10.32 -11.23 10.86
N ILE A 255 10.72 -10.78 9.68
CA ILE A 255 10.65 -11.54 8.44
C ILE A 255 12.00 -12.24 8.23
N THR A 256 11.97 -13.53 7.96
CA THR A 256 13.18 -14.35 7.75
C THR A 256 13.17 -14.91 6.34
N ALA A 257 14.16 -14.55 5.51
CA ALA A 257 14.37 -15.22 4.23
C ALA A 257 14.93 -16.63 4.47
N LEU A 258 14.21 -17.66 4.02
CA LEU A 258 14.62 -19.06 4.15
C LEU A 258 15.38 -19.57 2.91
N ALA A 259 15.07 -19.01 1.75
CA ALA A 259 15.72 -19.26 0.48
C ALA A 259 15.43 -18.08 -0.47
N THR A 260 15.99 -18.13 -1.68
CA THR A 260 15.55 -17.26 -2.79
C THR A 260 14.05 -17.41 -2.96
N ASP A 261 13.31 -16.32 -2.78
CA ASP A 261 11.86 -16.24 -2.91
C ASP A 261 11.06 -17.18 -1.99
N VAL A 262 11.62 -17.51 -0.82
CA VAL A 262 10.88 -18.16 0.27
C VAL A 262 11.06 -17.38 1.56
N PHE A 263 9.96 -16.84 2.08
CA PHE A 263 9.94 -15.98 3.25
C PHE A 263 9.14 -16.64 4.37
N PHE A 264 9.70 -16.60 5.57
CA PHE A 264 8.97 -16.86 6.80
C PHE A 264 8.57 -15.53 7.44
N THR A 265 7.31 -15.37 7.82
CA THR A 265 6.76 -14.13 8.35
C THR A 265 5.86 -14.41 9.56
N PRO A 266 5.66 -13.44 10.48
CA PRO A 266 4.51 -13.50 11.37
C PRO A 266 3.23 -13.22 10.59
N TYR A 267 2.07 -13.46 11.19
CA TYR A 267 0.78 -13.14 10.58
C TYR A 267 0.70 -11.63 10.34
N PRO A 268 0.53 -11.17 9.08
CA PRO A 268 0.55 -9.74 8.76
C PRO A 268 -0.74 -9.03 9.21
N THR A 269 -0.67 -7.72 9.46
CA THR A 269 -1.89 -6.90 9.56
C THR A 269 -2.57 -6.75 8.20
N ASP A 270 -3.80 -6.23 8.17
CA ASP A 270 -4.54 -6.06 6.91
C ASP A 270 -3.81 -5.14 5.92
N GLU A 271 -3.12 -4.10 6.43
CA GLU A 271 -2.29 -3.20 5.62
C GLU A 271 -1.03 -3.89 5.09
N GLU A 272 -0.36 -4.68 5.93
CA GLU A 272 0.83 -5.43 5.55
C GLU A 272 0.49 -6.52 4.52
N PHE A 273 -0.64 -7.20 4.72
CA PHE A 273 -1.17 -8.21 3.80
C PHE A 273 -1.47 -7.56 2.44
N PHE A 274 -2.18 -6.43 2.43
CA PHE A 274 -2.45 -5.68 1.19
C PHE A 274 -1.17 -5.23 0.49
N GLY A 275 -0.30 -4.56 1.25
CA GLY A 275 0.86 -3.86 0.70
C GLY A 275 1.97 -4.79 0.21
N TYR A 276 2.20 -5.93 0.87
CA TYR A 276 3.36 -6.79 0.59
C TYR A 276 3.00 -8.19 0.10
N VAL A 277 1.84 -8.73 0.49
CA VAL A 277 1.40 -10.08 0.05
C VAL A 277 0.58 -9.98 -1.22
N LEU A 278 -0.47 -9.15 -1.24
CA LEU A 278 -1.40 -9.04 -2.37
C LEU A 278 -0.92 -8.14 -3.51
N ASN A 279 -0.02 -7.22 -3.25
CA ASN A 279 0.49 -6.24 -4.23
C ASN A 279 1.41 -6.85 -5.30
N GLY A 280 1.44 -8.18 -5.45
CA GLY A 280 1.97 -8.84 -6.65
C GLY A 280 3.35 -9.47 -6.53
N THR A 281 3.88 -9.67 -5.31
CA THR A 281 5.14 -10.44 -5.16
C THR A 281 4.94 -11.86 -4.65
N VAL A 282 3.77 -12.25 -4.14
CA VAL A 282 3.58 -13.58 -3.55
C VAL A 282 2.69 -14.42 -4.44
N ALA A 283 3.14 -15.63 -4.78
CA ALA A 283 2.38 -16.58 -5.57
C ALA A 283 1.71 -17.66 -4.71
N SER A 284 2.33 -18.01 -3.58
CA SER A 284 1.82 -19.03 -2.66
C SER A 284 1.88 -18.54 -1.22
N LEU A 285 0.83 -18.84 -0.45
CA LEU A 285 0.70 -18.53 0.97
C LEU A 285 0.50 -19.83 1.77
N VAL A 286 1.27 -20.00 2.82
CA VAL A 286 1.22 -21.18 3.69
C VAL A 286 1.04 -20.77 5.14
N SER A 287 -0.07 -21.19 5.72
CA SER A 287 -0.43 -20.92 7.11
C SER A 287 -0.02 -22.07 8.02
N LEU A 288 0.74 -21.78 9.06
CA LEU A 288 1.16 -22.76 10.08
C LEU A 288 0.17 -22.90 11.25
N LEU A 289 -0.93 -22.13 11.23
CA LEU A 289 -1.94 -22.08 12.27
C LEU A 289 -2.72 -23.40 12.39
N ASP A 290 -3.25 -23.70 13.58
CA ASP A 290 -3.95 -24.96 13.84
C ASP A 290 -5.48 -24.80 13.75
N PRO A 291 -6.18 -25.46 12.82
CA PRO A 291 -7.64 -25.36 12.71
C PRO A 291 -8.37 -26.00 13.90
N LYS A 292 -7.69 -26.81 14.71
CA LYS A 292 -8.24 -27.34 15.97
C LYS A 292 -8.16 -26.33 17.12
N ASN A 293 -7.36 -25.27 16.97
CA ASN A 293 -7.32 -24.16 17.92
C ASN A 293 -8.43 -23.14 17.58
N PRO A 294 -9.40 -22.90 18.49
CA PRO A 294 -10.50 -21.96 18.25
C PRO A 294 -10.03 -20.52 17.96
N GLU A 295 -8.89 -20.10 18.50
CA GLU A 295 -8.33 -18.76 18.28
C GLU A 295 -7.74 -18.59 16.88
N ASP A 296 -7.20 -19.65 16.30
CA ASP A 296 -6.57 -19.66 14.98
C ASP A 296 -7.61 -19.75 13.84
N LEU A 297 -8.73 -20.42 14.11
CA LEU A 297 -9.74 -20.75 13.11
C LEU A 297 -10.32 -19.52 12.36
N PRO A 298 -10.62 -18.38 13.00
CA PRO A 298 -11.05 -17.17 12.30
C PRO A 298 -10.00 -16.66 11.30
N TRP A 299 -8.72 -16.69 11.69
CA TRP A 299 -7.60 -16.24 10.86
C TRP A 299 -7.41 -17.14 9.65
N ILE A 300 -7.43 -18.46 9.85
CA ILE A 300 -7.35 -19.47 8.78
C ILE A 300 -8.49 -19.28 7.77
N ARG A 301 -9.72 -19.06 8.24
CA ARG A 301 -10.88 -18.82 7.37
C ARG A 301 -10.72 -17.53 6.57
N LYS A 302 -10.26 -16.45 7.22
CA LYS A 302 -9.99 -15.16 6.57
C LYS A 302 -8.95 -15.32 5.45
N GLU A 303 -7.82 -15.96 5.74
CA GLU A 303 -6.74 -16.14 4.75
C GLU A 303 -7.15 -17.03 3.60
N LYS A 304 -7.88 -18.11 3.88
CA LYS A 304 -8.38 -19.00 2.83
C LYS A 304 -9.33 -18.26 1.89
N LYS A 305 -10.20 -17.41 2.43
CA LYS A 305 -11.10 -16.55 1.64
C LYS A 305 -10.30 -15.58 0.77
N ILE A 306 -9.38 -14.81 1.38
CA ILE A 306 -8.53 -13.85 0.69
C ILE A 306 -7.70 -14.55 -0.40
N ALA A 307 -7.02 -15.65 -0.09
CA ALA A 307 -6.19 -16.35 -1.06
C ALA A 307 -7.00 -16.83 -2.28
N ALA A 308 -8.22 -17.29 -2.09
CA ALA A 308 -9.12 -17.66 -3.19
C ALA A 308 -9.52 -16.43 -4.04
N GLU A 309 -9.79 -15.29 -3.41
CA GLU A 309 -10.19 -14.06 -4.10
C GLU A 309 -9.07 -13.47 -4.96
N TYR A 310 -7.84 -13.47 -4.45
CA TYR A 310 -6.69 -12.85 -5.11
C TYR A 310 -5.81 -13.86 -5.88
N GLY A 311 -6.23 -15.12 -6.01
CA GLY A 311 -5.54 -16.13 -6.81
C GLY A 311 -4.24 -16.66 -6.22
N LEU A 312 -4.09 -16.56 -4.89
CA LEU A 312 -2.94 -17.12 -4.19
C LEU A 312 -3.12 -18.62 -3.98
N LYS A 313 -2.08 -19.40 -4.26
CA LYS A 313 -2.06 -20.81 -3.86
C LYS A 313 -1.96 -20.90 -2.33
N TYR A 314 -3.04 -21.33 -1.68
CA TYR A 314 -3.10 -21.48 -0.23
C TYR A 314 -2.90 -22.93 0.22
N ALA A 315 -2.12 -23.12 1.29
CA ALA A 315 -2.13 -24.36 2.06
C ALA A 315 -2.06 -24.06 3.56
N ASN A 316 -2.65 -24.93 4.37
CA ASN A 316 -2.57 -24.85 5.82
C ASN A 316 -1.93 -26.14 6.37
N TYR A 317 -0.83 -26.00 7.10
CA TYR A 317 -0.13 -27.09 7.75
C TYR A 317 -0.09 -26.80 9.25
N PRO A 318 -0.92 -27.45 10.08
CA PRO A 318 -1.09 -27.10 11.50
C PRO A 318 0.13 -27.49 12.32
N TRP A 319 1.17 -26.66 12.26
CA TRP A 319 2.56 -27.05 12.54
C TRP A 319 2.76 -27.56 13.96
N ARG A 320 2.03 -27.00 14.92
CA ARG A 320 2.05 -27.42 16.32
C ARG A 320 1.59 -28.86 16.51
N SER A 321 0.62 -29.30 15.71
CA SER A 321 0.00 -30.63 15.81
C SER A 321 0.71 -31.71 14.99
N LEU A 322 1.59 -31.33 14.05
CA LEU A 322 2.27 -32.27 13.16
C LEU A 322 3.42 -33.02 13.85
N GLY A 323 3.50 -34.33 13.58
CA GLY A 323 4.65 -35.14 13.94
C GLY A 323 5.90 -34.80 13.12
N ARG A 324 7.07 -35.26 13.56
CA ARG A 324 8.35 -34.94 12.91
C ARG A 324 8.41 -35.34 11.43
N LEU A 325 7.95 -36.54 11.08
CA LEU A 325 7.95 -37.02 9.69
C LEU A 325 6.98 -36.21 8.81
N GLU A 326 5.83 -35.82 9.37
CA GLU A 326 4.83 -35.01 8.68
C GLU A 326 5.34 -33.59 8.44
N LYS A 327 6.06 -33.00 9.39
CA LYS A 327 6.74 -31.71 9.23
C LYS A 327 7.77 -31.73 8.10
N GLU A 328 8.59 -32.78 8.03
CA GLU A 328 9.57 -32.93 6.95
C GLU A 328 8.87 -33.14 5.60
N LYS A 329 7.79 -33.92 5.55
CA LYS A 329 6.96 -34.06 4.35
C LYS A 329 6.35 -32.73 3.90
N ALA A 330 5.76 -31.97 4.83
CA ALA A 330 5.17 -30.66 4.55
C ALA A 330 6.19 -29.68 3.96
N VAL A 331 7.40 -29.62 4.51
CA VAL A 331 8.48 -28.78 3.94
C VAL A 331 8.84 -29.22 2.52
N ARG A 332 8.93 -30.53 2.25
CA ARG A 332 9.19 -31.05 0.89
C ARG A 332 8.07 -30.71 -0.08
N GLU A 333 6.82 -30.69 0.36
CA GLU A 333 5.71 -30.25 -0.49
C GLU A 333 5.81 -28.73 -0.78
N MET A 334 6.17 -27.92 0.21
CA MET A 334 6.34 -26.47 0.07
C MET A 334 7.46 -26.08 -0.91
N THR A 335 8.48 -26.92 -1.14
CA THR A 335 9.52 -26.62 -2.13
C THR A 335 8.96 -26.61 -3.56
N ALA A 336 7.94 -27.43 -3.84
CA ALA A 336 7.27 -27.50 -5.14
C ALA A 336 6.23 -26.39 -5.38
N PHE A 337 5.97 -25.53 -4.39
CA PHE A 337 5.01 -24.44 -4.54
C PHE A 337 5.55 -23.31 -5.42
N LYS A 338 4.67 -22.65 -6.17
CA LYS A 338 5.00 -21.48 -6.99
C LYS A 338 5.62 -20.40 -6.11
N LYS A 339 6.73 -19.82 -6.56
CA LYS A 339 7.46 -18.76 -5.87
C LYS A 339 7.05 -17.38 -6.42
N PRO A 340 7.16 -16.30 -5.63
CA PRO A 340 7.57 -16.28 -4.23
C PRO A 340 6.56 -16.90 -3.25
N LEU A 341 7.09 -17.68 -2.29
CA LEU A 341 6.33 -18.40 -1.28
C LEU A 341 6.45 -17.66 0.06
N VAL A 342 5.32 -17.40 0.69
CA VAL A 342 5.25 -16.93 2.08
C VAL A 342 4.75 -18.06 2.95
N VAL A 343 5.51 -18.36 4.00
CA VAL A 343 5.07 -19.21 5.10
C VAL A 343 4.93 -18.35 6.33
N HIS A 344 3.87 -18.52 7.12
CA HIS A 344 3.67 -17.71 8.31
C HIS A 344 3.13 -18.49 9.50
N ALA A 345 3.54 -18.06 10.69
CA ALA A 345 2.93 -18.39 11.97
C ALA A 345 2.31 -17.12 12.58
N PHE A 346 1.60 -17.23 13.70
CA PHE A 346 0.97 -16.04 14.29
C PHE A 346 2.01 -14.99 14.73
N LEU A 347 3.06 -15.42 15.46
CA LEU A 347 4.16 -14.58 15.92
C LEU A 347 5.49 -15.15 15.44
N SER A 348 6.44 -14.30 15.07
CA SER A 348 7.74 -14.76 14.53
C SER A 348 8.66 -15.40 15.59
N ARG A 349 8.34 -15.23 16.89
CA ARG A 349 9.15 -15.71 18.03
C ARG A 349 8.51 -16.89 18.77
N SER A 350 7.49 -17.51 18.18
CA SER A 350 6.84 -18.65 18.81
C SER A 350 7.71 -19.92 18.73
N PRO A 351 7.51 -20.92 19.61
CA PRO A 351 8.20 -22.20 19.52
C PRO A 351 8.00 -22.88 18.17
N GLU A 352 6.80 -22.79 17.60
CA GLU A 352 6.48 -23.37 16.30
C GLU A 352 7.29 -22.71 15.17
N SER A 353 7.52 -21.39 15.27
CA SER A 353 8.31 -20.64 14.30
C SER A 353 9.76 -21.10 14.26
N SER A 354 10.38 -21.22 15.43
CA SER A 354 11.76 -21.69 15.56
C SER A 354 11.91 -23.13 15.05
N ASP A 355 10.97 -24.01 15.41
CA ASP A 355 10.94 -25.41 14.96
C ASP A 355 10.75 -25.52 13.44
N PHE A 356 9.87 -24.71 12.85
CA PHE A 356 9.68 -24.65 11.41
C PHE A 356 10.95 -24.22 10.68
N ILE A 357 11.57 -23.10 11.09
CA ILE A 357 12.79 -22.58 10.45
C ILE A 357 13.92 -23.62 10.53
N ALA A 358 14.10 -24.26 11.69
CA ALA A 358 15.11 -25.30 11.87
C ALA A 358 14.85 -26.52 10.98
N THR A 359 13.59 -26.97 10.91
CA THR A 359 13.20 -28.11 10.06
C THR A 359 13.35 -27.78 8.57
N TYR A 360 12.97 -26.57 8.14
CA TYR A 360 13.14 -26.13 6.76
C TYR A 360 14.61 -26.17 6.33
N LYS A 361 15.51 -25.59 7.15
CA LYS A 361 16.96 -25.60 6.87
C LYS A 361 17.52 -27.01 6.81
N ARG A 362 17.12 -27.88 7.74
CA ARG A 362 17.54 -29.29 7.80
C ARG A 362 17.13 -30.07 6.55
N VAL A 363 15.89 -29.91 6.09
CA VAL A 363 15.37 -30.63 4.93
C VAL A 363 16.02 -30.15 3.64
N LYS A 364 16.33 -28.85 3.51
CA LYS A 364 16.95 -28.29 2.29
C LYS A 364 18.45 -28.65 2.15
N GLN A 365 19.13 -28.99 3.25
CA GLN A 365 20.54 -29.39 3.25
C GLN A 365 20.76 -30.87 2.90
N ARG A 366 19.68 -31.67 2.89
CA ARG A 366 19.67 -33.06 2.45
C ARG A 366 19.17 -33.12 1.02
#